data_AF-A0A955KN55-F1
#
_entry.id   AF-A0A955KN55-F1
#
_cell.length_a   1.000
_cell.length_b   1.000
_cell.length_c   1.000
_cell.angle_alpha   90.00
_cell.angle_beta   90.00
_cell.angle_gamma   90.00
#
_symmetry.space_group_name_H-M   'P 1'
#
loop_
_entity.id
_entity.type
_entity.pdbx_description
1 polymer ?
#
loop_
_entity_poly.entity_id
_entity_poly.type
_entity_poly.pdbx_seq_one_letter_code
_entity_poly.pdbx_strand_id
1 'polypeptide(L)'
;MEVDMTPHTIEALAALYAAKLRAGGISPQRIDPTCSFGEVTQSDVLAHALYLSEQLPTFVHQEDSLGKANRHLTAIQMCLSFARVYTLNELMAHNRPLLLK
;
A
#
# COMPACT_ATOMS: atom_id res chain seq x y z
N MET A 1 -18.69 -5.54 -15.63
CA MET A 1 -18.82 -5.88 -14.20
C MET A 1 -17.51 -5.45 -13.57
N GLU A 2 -17.55 -4.35 -12.81
CA GLU A 2 -16.39 -3.93 -12.02
C GLU A 2 -16.17 -5.03 -10.98
N VAL A 3 -14.98 -5.62 -10.94
CA VAL A 3 -14.68 -6.65 -9.95
C VAL A 3 -14.15 -5.89 -8.75
N ASP A 4 -14.95 -5.86 -7.68
CA ASP A 4 -14.58 -5.16 -6.45
C ASP A 4 -13.28 -5.70 -5.87
N MET A 5 -12.46 -4.81 -5.32
CA MET A 5 -11.25 -5.18 -4.57
C MET A 5 -11.63 -6.06 -3.37
N THR A 6 -11.20 -7.31 -3.41
CA THR A 6 -11.45 -8.27 -2.31
C THR A 6 -10.40 -8.15 -1.21
N PRO A 7 -10.69 -8.56 0.04
CA PRO A 7 -9.69 -8.65 1.10
C PRO A 7 -8.41 -9.37 0.69
N HIS A 8 -8.53 -10.50 -0.02
CA HIS A 8 -7.40 -11.28 -0.54
C HIS A 8 -6.56 -10.49 -1.55
N THR A 9 -7.21 -9.75 -2.45
CA THR A 9 -6.50 -8.90 -3.42
C THR A 9 -5.75 -7.77 -2.71
N ILE A 10 -6.37 -7.12 -1.71
CA ILE A 10 -5.72 -6.06 -0.92
C ILE A 10 -4.50 -6.63 -0.19
N GLU A 11 -4.63 -7.78 0.47
CA GLU A 11 -3.54 -8.45 1.18
C GLU A 11 -2.39 -8.81 0.24
N ALA A 12 -2.69 -9.39 -0.93
CA ALA A 12 -1.69 -9.76 -1.93
C ALA A 12 -0.91 -8.53 -2.44
N LEU A 13 -1.59 -7.41 -2.67
CA LEU A 13 -0.94 -6.15 -3.06
C LEU A 13 -0.07 -5.59 -1.93
N ALA A 14 -0.56 -5.62 -0.69
CA ALA A 14 0.24 -5.20 0.47
C ALA A 14 1.51 -6.06 0.61
N ALA A 15 1.41 -7.38 0.42
CA ALA A 15 2.56 -8.28 0.43
C ALA A 15 3.55 -8.00 -0.72
N LEU A 16 3.05 -7.74 -1.94
CA LEU A 16 3.86 -7.35 -3.10
C LEU A 16 4.67 -6.08 -2.80
N TYR A 17 4.02 -5.06 -2.26
CA TYR A 17 4.66 -3.79 -1.93
C TYR A 17 5.67 -3.94 -0.79
N ALA A 18 5.32 -4.69 0.26
CA ALA A 18 6.23 -4.97 1.36
C ALA A 18 7.51 -5.69 0.89
N ALA A 19 7.36 -6.71 0.03
CA ALA A 19 8.48 -7.44 -0.54
C ALA A 19 9.41 -6.53 -1.37
N LYS A 20 8.83 -5.66 -2.21
CA LYS A 20 9.58 -4.69 -3.02
C LYS A 20 10.41 -3.74 -2.15
N LEU A 21 9.81 -3.20 -1.09
CA LEU A 21 10.47 -2.25 -0.19
C LEU A 21 11.58 -2.90 0.63
N ARG A 22 11.35 -4.12 1.15
CA ARG A 22 12.38 -4.89 1.86
C ARG A 22 13.56 -5.25 0.97
N ALA A 23 13.31 -5.63 -0.29
CA ALA A 23 14.37 -5.87 -1.26
C ALA A 23 15.23 -4.61 -1.54
N GLY A 24 14.65 -3.42 -1.34
CA GLY A 24 15.35 -2.14 -1.39
C GLY A 24 16.06 -1.73 -0.10
N GLY A 25 16.07 -2.59 0.94
CA GLY A 25 16.71 -2.29 2.23
C GLY A 25 15.93 -1.31 3.12
N ILE A 26 14.64 -1.08 2.84
CA ILE A 26 13.80 -0.21 3.65
C ILE A 26 13.36 -0.92 4.93
N SER A 27 13.47 -0.22 6.07
CA SER A 27 12.94 -0.66 7.36
C SER A 27 11.58 -0.01 7.62
N PRO A 28 10.60 -0.72 8.22
CA PRO A 28 9.27 -0.16 8.48
C PRO A 28 9.35 0.91 9.56
N GLN A 29 8.75 2.08 9.31
CA GLN A 29 8.62 3.14 10.30
C GLN A 29 7.34 3.93 10.07
N ARG A 30 6.57 4.18 11.12
CA ARG A 30 5.41 5.06 11.03
C ARG A 30 5.87 6.53 10.97
N ILE A 31 5.35 7.30 10.01
CA ILE A 31 5.51 8.77 10.00
C ILE A 31 4.84 9.38 11.23
N ASP A 32 5.46 10.43 11.77
CA ASP A 32 4.87 11.27 12.80
C ASP A 32 3.56 11.90 12.27
N PRO A 33 2.39 11.62 12.88
CA PRO A 33 1.11 12.14 12.42
C PRO A 33 0.96 13.66 12.53
N THR A 34 1.90 14.36 13.19
CA THR A 34 1.94 15.82 13.25
C THR A 34 2.61 16.47 12.03
N CYS A 35 3.32 15.67 11.22
CA CYS A 35 3.98 16.12 9.99
C CYS A 35 3.09 15.90 8.75
N SER A 36 3.22 16.79 7.77
CA SER A 36 2.71 16.59 6.41
C SER A 36 3.71 15.81 5.55
N PHE A 37 3.23 15.21 4.46
CA PHE A 37 4.13 14.51 3.51
C PHE A 37 5.16 15.43 2.83
N GLY A 38 4.95 16.75 2.83
CA GLY A 38 5.92 17.71 2.32
C GLY A 38 7.09 17.99 3.27
N GLU A 39 6.98 17.59 4.53
CA GLU A 39 7.96 17.85 5.59
C GLU A 39 8.87 16.64 5.88
N VAL A 40 8.58 15.50 5.27
CA VAL A 40 9.32 14.25 5.47
C VAL A 40 10.14 13.88 4.25
N THR A 41 11.18 13.08 4.43
CA THR A 41 12.01 12.63 3.31
C THR A 41 11.31 11.54 2.51
N GLN A 42 11.77 11.30 1.28
CA GLN A 42 11.32 10.15 0.49
C GLN A 42 11.57 8.82 1.22
N SER A 43 12.68 8.71 1.98
CA SER A 43 12.98 7.53 2.77
C SER A 43 11.92 7.30 3.85
N ASP A 44 11.48 8.36 4.52
CA ASP A 44 10.42 8.28 5.54
C ASP A 44 9.09 7.86 4.92
N VAL A 45 8.76 8.38 3.73
CA VAL A 45 7.56 7.99 2.96
C VAL A 45 7.59 6.50 2.62
N LEU A 46 8.74 5.98 2.18
CA LEU A 46 8.91 4.56 1.87
C LEU A 46 8.84 3.67 3.13
N ALA A 47 9.47 4.11 4.22
CA ALA A 47 9.39 3.42 5.50
C ALA A 47 7.95 3.35 6.03
N HIS A 48 7.17 4.42 5.81
CA HIS A 48 5.75 4.46 6.15
C HIS A 48 4.90 3.56 5.26
N ALA A 49 5.17 3.54 3.96
CA ALA A 49 4.52 2.62 3.05
C ALA A 49 4.73 1.15 3.48
N LEU A 50 5.96 0.79 3.90
CA LEU A 50 6.26 -0.54 4.42
C LEU A 50 5.52 -0.80 5.74
N TYR A 51 5.55 0.14 6.68
CA TYR A 51 4.79 0.05 7.93
C TYR A 51 3.29 -0.25 7.66
N LEU A 52 2.65 0.53 6.78
CA LEU A 52 1.23 0.32 6.44
C LEU A 52 1.00 -1.03 5.76
N SER A 53 1.90 -1.44 4.86
CA SER A 53 1.81 -2.72 4.15
C SER A 53 1.88 -3.92 5.10
N GLU A 54 2.67 -3.83 6.16
CA GLU A 54 2.79 -4.88 7.18
C GLU A 54 1.62 -4.89 8.17
N GLN A 55 1.00 -3.73 8.44
CA GLN A 55 -0.15 -3.64 9.32
C GLN A 55 -1.45 -4.08 8.65
N LEU A 56 -1.58 -3.90 7.34
CA LEU A 56 -2.82 -4.17 6.61
C LEU A 56 -3.37 -5.61 6.79
N PRO A 57 -2.54 -6.68 6.70
CA PRO A 57 -3.00 -8.05 6.91
C PRO A 57 -3.65 -8.30 8.28
N THR A 58 -3.32 -7.51 9.30
CA THR A 58 -3.84 -7.70 10.67
C THR A 58 -5.33 -7.42 10.81
N PHE A 59 -5.91 -6.67 9.87
CA PHE A 59 -7.31 -6.26 9.95
C PHE A 59 -8.12 -6.43 8.66
N VAL A 60 -7.50 -6.71 7.51
CA VAL A 60 -8.19 -6.74 6.20
C VAL A 60 -9.31 -7.78 6.10
N HIS A 61 -9.24 -8.87 6.88
CA HIS A 61 -10.25 -9.93 6.92
C HIS A 61 -11.29 -9.75 8.04
N GLN A 62 -11.22 -8.66 8.80
CA GLN A 62 -12.23 -8.36 9.83
C GLN A 62 -13.53 -7.90 9.17
N GLU A 63 -14.66 -8.24 9.78
CA GLU A 63 -15.98 -7.74 9.36
C GLU A 63 -15.97 -6.20 9.35
N ASP A 64 -16.62 -5.58 8.36
CA ASP A 64 -16.70 -4.13 8.14
C ASP A 64 -15.36 -3.37 7.99
N SER A 65 -14.24 -4.07 7.83
CA SER A 65 -12.92 -3.45 7.70
C SER A 65 -12.55 -3.06 6.26
N LEU A 66 -13.31 -3.53 5.26
CA LEU A 66 -12.95 -3.39 3.84
C LEU A 66 -12.74 -1.94 3.42
N GLY A 67 -13.59 -1.01 3.89
CA GLY A 67 -13.42 0.41 3.61
C GLY A 67 -12.14 0.99 4.22
N LYS A 68 -11.77 0.57 5.43
CA LYS A 68 -10.51 0.96 6.08
C LYS A 68 -9.30 0.38 5.34
N ALA A 69 -9.38 -0.87 4.91
CA ALA A 69 -8.33 -1.55 4.17
C ALA A 69 -8.07 -0.90 2.81
N ASN A 70 -9.12 -0.54 2.06
CA ASN A 70 -8.99 0.20 0.80
C ASN A 70 -8.33 1.58 0.99
N ARG A 71 -8.68 2.31 2.06
CA ARG A 71 -8.00 3.59 2.39
C ARG A 71 -6.52 3.40 2.73
N HIS A 72 -6.16 2.34 3.47
CA HIS A 72 -4.76 2.02 3.74
C HIS A 72 -4.00 1.65 2.46
N LEU A 73 -4.59 0.82 1.61
CA LEU A 73 -4.01 0.47 0.31
C LEU A 73 -3.79 1.71 -0.55
N THR A 74 -4.77 2.60 -0.62
CA THR A 74 -4.64 3.88 -1.35
C THR A 74 -3.49 4.71 -0.80
N ALA A 75 -3.37 4.84 0.53
CA ALA A 75 -2.26 5.56 1.15
C ALA A 75 -0.89 4.94 0.82
N ILE A 76 -0.76 3.61 0.85
CA ILE A 76 0.44 2.89 0.43
C ILE A 76 0.78 3.23 -1.03
N GLN A 77 -0.20 3.14 -1.93
CA GLN A 77 -0.02 3.40 -3.37
C GLN A 77 0.36 4.86 -3.63
N MET A 78 -0.20 5.82 -2.90
CA MET A 78 0.20 7.23 -2.97
C MET A 78 1.66 7.42 -2.53
N CYS A 79 2.08 6.81 -1.42
CA CYS A 79 3.46 6.86 -0.94
C CYS A 79 4.43 6.32 -2.00
N LEU A 80 4.10 5.16 -2.59
CA LEU A 80 4.90 4.54 -3.65
C LEU A 80 4.98 5.40 -4.91
N SER A 81 3.88 6.06 -5.30
CA SER A 81 3.84 6.97 -6.44
C SER A 81 4.68 8.23 -6.19
N PHE A 82 4.54 8.88 -5.02
CA PHE A 82 5.31 10.09 -4.69
C PHE A 82 6.80 9.82 -4.54
N ALA A 83 7.16 8.64 -4.03
CA ALA A 83 8.54 8.18 -3.97
C ALA A 83 9.05 7.58 -5.30
N ARG A 84 8.25 7.63 -6.39
CA ARG A 84 8.61 7.17 -7.74
C ARG A 84 8.99 5.68 -7.82
N VAL A 85 8.45 4.85 -6.92
CA VAL A 85 8.63 3.39 -6.94
C VAL A 85 7.78 2.75 -8.03
N TYR A 86 6.56 3.25 -8.19
CA TYR A 86 5.63 2.85 -9.24
C TYR A 86 5.02 4.10 -9.88
N THR A 87 4.73 4.01 -11.17
CA THR A 87 3.90 4.97 -11.89
C THR A 87 2.43 4.75 -11.58
N LEU A 88 1.59 5.78 -11.81
CA LEU A 88 0.15 5.64 -11.70
C LEU A 88 -0.42 4.52 -12.58
N ASN A 89 0.14 4.32 -13.78
CA ASN A 89 -0.30 3.28 -14.69
C ASN A 89 -0.05 1.87 -14.13
N GLU A 90 1.10 1.64 -13.49
CA GLU A 90 1.40 0.37 -12.81
C GLU A 90 0.45 0.14 -11.64
N LEU A 91 0.22 1.15 -10.81
CA LEU A 91 -0.71 1.05 -9.68
C LEU A 91 -2.15 0.76 -10.13
N MET A 92 -2.60 1.41 -11.20
CA MET A 92 -3.90 1.12 -11.82
C MET A 92 -3.97 -0.30 -12.38
N ALA A 93 -2.87 -0.81 -12.95
CA ALA A 93 -2.80 -2.18 -13.44
C ALA A 93 -2.87 -3.19 -12.29
N HIS A 94 -2.24 -2.91 -11.14
CA HIS A 94 -2.33 -3.74 -9.94
C HIS A 94 -3.75 -3.81 -9.36
N ASN A 95 -4.50 -2.70 -9.43
CA ASN A 95 -5.87 -2.62 -8.94
C ASN A 95 -6.90 -3.25 -9.89
N ARG A 96 -6.50 -3.60 -11.12
CA ARG A 96 -7.34 -4.40 -12.00
C ARG A 96 -7.14 -5.85 -11.60
N PRO A 97 -8.16 -6.54 -11.08
CA PRO A 97 -8.06 -7.97 -10.88
C PRO A 97 -7.69 -8.57 -12.23
N LEU A 98 -6.58 -9.31 -12.25
CA LEU A 98 -6.24 -10.16 -13.37
C LEU A 98 -7.50 -10.98 -13.62
N LEU A 99 -8.16 -10.73 -14.75
CA LEU A 99 -9.11 -11.67 -15.31
C LEU A 99 -8.30 -12.94 -15.51
N LEU A 100 -8.28 -13.79 -14.49
CA LEU A 100 -7.82 -15.16 -14.60
C LEU A 100 -8.73 -15.75 -15.66
N LYS A 101 -8.19 -15.84 -16.89
CA LYS A 101 -8.75 -16.67 -17.95
C LYS A 101 -8.60 -18.12 -17.55
#